data_AF-A0A918V0P5-F1
#
_entry.id   AF-A0A918V0P5-F1
#
_cell.length_a   1.000
_cell.length_b   1.000
_cell.length_c   1.000
_cell.angle_alpha   90.00
_cell.angle_beta   90.00
_cell.angle_gamma   90.00
#
_symmetry.space_group_name_H-M   'P 1'
#
loop_
_entity.id
_entity.type
_entity.pdbx_description
1 polymer ?
#
loop_
_entity_poly.entity_id
_entity_poly.type
_entity_poly.pdbx_seq_one_letter_code
_entity_poly.pdbx_strand_id
1 'polypeptide(L)'
;MSMRSAASPSAPATRLILALAAVHAARVGQITTLILDEVGLGNRRLSIAGRARPLDDLTLQLLLDWLDHRRSRWPATENLHLLINNQAANTTSRASNRWISAPMRGQGASLERLLFGWQLEEVMAKGPDPLYLAEVFGFGEKTAMHCADSARALLGAGRRTNARASAVAFCHSACHVCTKSKTAPAPCLATNDHRHQRVPGPLHEPSHGPGIPHRT
;
A
#
# COMPACT_ATOMS: atom_id res chain seq x y z
N MET A 1 -27.38 15.82 -19.83
CA MET A 1 -26.29 15.19 -19.04
C MET A 1 -26.57 15.43 -17.55
N SER A 2 -27.18 14.45 -16.86
CA SER A 2 -27.50 14.60 -15.43
C SER A 2 -26.26 14.42 -14.58
N MET A 3 -25.83 15.51 -13.96
CA MET A 3 -24.78 15.57 -12.95
C MET A 3 -25.28 14.85 -11.70
N ARG A 4 -24.91 13.57 -11.52
CA ARG A 4 -25.19 12.84 -10.28
C ARG A 4 -24.42 13.53 -9.15
N SER A 5 -25.11 14.33 -8.34
CA SER A 5 -24.58 14.81 -7.07
C SER A 5 -24.16 13.60 -6.23
N ALA A 6 -22.84 13.41 -6.08
CA ALA A 6 -22.32 12.48 -5.10
C ALA A 6 -22.72 13.03 -3.72
N ALA A 7 -23.73 12.43 -3.09
CA ALA A 7 -24.11 12.77 -1.73
C ALA A 7 -22.86 12.72 -0.83
N SER A 8 -22.72 13.61 0.15
CA SER A 8 -21.66 13.46 1.14
C SER A 8 -21.87 12.18 1.95
N PRO A 9 -20.81 11.57 2.51
CA PRO A 9 -20.99 10.52 3.50
C PRO A 9 -21.79 11.00 4.70
N SER A 10 -22.59 10.10 5.29
CA SER A 10 -23.27 10.39 6.55
C SER A 10 -22.24 10.55 7.67
N ALA A 11 -22.64 11.14 8.81
CA ALA A 11 -21.73 11.33 9.93
C ALA A 11 -21.11 10.02 10.46
N PRO A 12 -21.87 8.90 10.66
CA PRO A 12 -21.26 7.62 11.04
C PRO A 12 -20.28 7.08 10.01
N ALA A 13 -20.62 7.15 8.71
CA ALA A 13 -19.73 6.74 7.63
C ALA A 13 -18.44 7.57 7.62
N THR A 14 -18.56 8.88 7.80
CA THR A 14 -17.43 9.83 7.82
C THR A 14 -16.41 9.45 8.89
N ARG A 15 -16.88 9.20 10.12
CA ARG A 15 -16.01 8.83 11.25
C ARG A 15 -15.33 7.48 11.00
N LEU A 16 -16.07 6.48 10.53
CA LEU A 16 -15.50 5.18 10.22
C LEU A 16 -14.46 5.26 9.09
N ILE A 17 -14.75 5.98 8.00
CA ILE A 17 -13.81 6.20 6.90
C ILE A 17 -12.51 6.84 7.40
N LEU A 18 -12.62 7.84 8.27
CA LEU A 18 -11.45 8.50 8.85
C LEU A 18 -10.67 7.55 9.75
N ALA A 19 -11.32 6.73 10.58
CA ALA A 19 -10.64 5.76 11.43
C ALA A 19 -9.94 4.66 10.63
N LEU A 20 -10.60 4.11 9.60
CA LEU A 20 -9.99 3.14 8.69
C LEU A 20 -8.75 3.71 8.01
N ALA A 21 -8.81 4.96 7.60
CA ALA A 21 -7.68 5.61 6.96
C ALA A 21 -6.56 5.95 7.96
N ALA A 22 -6.90 6.53 9.10
CA ALA A 22 -5.97 7.07 10.08
C ALA A 22 -5.32 6.00 10.95
N VAL A 23 -6.10 5.03 11.43
CA VAL A 23 -5.65 4.00 12.38
C VAL A 23 -5.21 2.75 11.64
N HIS A 24 -6.00 2.31 10.66
CA HIS A 24 -5.69 1.11 9.89
C HIS A 24 -4.98 1.39 8.58
N ALA A 25 -4.55 2.62 8.34
CA ALA A 25 -3.76 2.97 7.16
C ALA A 25 -4.41 2.55 5.83
N ALA A 26 -5.74 2.46 5.78
CA ALA A 26 -6.46 1.94 4.63
C ALA A 26 -6.59 3.01 3.53
N ARG A 27 -6.20 2.67 2.31
CA ARG A 27 -6.34 3.55 1.14
C ARG A 27 -7.79 3.59 0.67
N VAL A 28 -8.18 4.66 -0.03
CA VAL A 28 -9.52 4.80 -0.61
C VAL A 28 -9.94 3.56 -1.40
N GLY A 29 -9.05 3.00 -2.22
CA GLY A 29 -9.33 1.80 -3.01
C GLY A 29 -9.55 0.53 -2.17
N GLN A 30 -8.91 0.44 -1.00
CA GLN A 30 -9.09 -0.67 -0.06
C GLN A 30 -10.38 -0.49 0.74
N ILE A 31 -10.66 0.73 1.22
CA ILE A 31 -11.88 1.06 1.95
C ILE A 31 -13.12 0.82 1.08
N THR A 32 -13.08 1.18 -0.20
CA THR A 32 -14.21 0.96 -1.11
C THR A 32 -14.44 -0.52 -1.42
N THR A 33 -13.44 -1.41 -1.28
CA THR A 33 -13.59 -2.86 -1.52
C THR A 33 -14.17 -3.59 -0.32
N LEU A 34 -13.94 -3.07 0.89
CA LEU A 34 -14.23 -3.79 2.13
C LEU A 34 -15.65 -4.36 2.12
N ILE A 35 -15.77 -5.64 2.40
CA ILE A 35 -17.06 -6.34 2.56
C ILE A 35 -17.31 -6.67 4.03
N LEU A 36 -18.57 -6.99 4.36
CA LEU A 36 -18.97 -7.33 5.72
C LEU A 36 -18.21 -8.54 6.28
N ASP A 37 -17.93 -9.55 5.45
CA ASP A 37 -17.23 -10.78 5.88
C ASP A 37 -15.75 -10.56 6.22
N GLU A 38 -15.15 -9.48 5.71
CA GLU A 38 -13.79 -9.07 6.08
C GLU A 38 -13.73 -8.45 7.47
N VAL A 39 -14.88 -8.23 8.11
CA VAL A 39 -15.01 -7.69 9.47
C VAL A 39 -15.36 -8.82 10.45
N GLY A 40 -14.37 -9.23 11.22
CA GLY A 40 -14.54 -10.16 12.33
C GLY A 40 -14.84 -9.43 13.64
N LEU A 41 -16.11 -9.17 13.93
CA LEU A 41 -16.50 -8.55 15.21
C LEU A 41 -16.18 -9.45 16.42
N GLY A 42 -16.40 -10.76 16.29
CA GLY A 42 -16.18 -11.72 17.37
C GLY A 42 -14.71 -11.94 17.74
N ASN A 43 -13.80 -11.88 16.75
CA ASN A 43 -12.36 -12.00 16.98
C ASN A 43 -11.64 -10.65 17.00
N ARG A 44 -12.38 -9.53 16.90
CA ARG A 44 -11.87 -8.16 16.80
C ARG A 44 -10.79 -8.01 15.75
N ARG A 45 -11.04 -8.52 14.53
CA ARG A 45 -10.12 -8.41 13.39
C ARG A 45 -10.80 -7.77 12.19
N LEU A 46 -10.02 -7.00 11.45
CA LEU A 46 -10.39 -6.41 10.18
C LEU A 46 -9.42 -6.86 9.10
N SER A 47 -9.92 -7.56 8.08
CA SER A 47 -9.14 -7.92 6.91
C SER A 47 -9.12 -6.76 5.93
N ILE A 48 -7.95 -6.17 5.69
CA ILE A 48 -7.77 -5.14 4.67
C ILE A 48 -6.79 -5.67 3.64
N ALA A 49 -7.23 -5.77 2.38
CA ALA A 49 -6.43 -6.34 1.29
C ALA A 49 -5.88 -7.75 1.63
N GLY A 50 -6.74 -8.61 2.19
CA GLY A 50 -6.40 -9.99 2.55
C GLY A 50 -5.55 -10.14 3.81
N ARG A 51 -5.33 -9.07 4.58
CA ARG A 51 -4.54 -9.10 5.81
C ARG A 51 -5.38 -8.72 7.02
N ALA A 52 -5.51 -9.66 7.96
CA ALA A 52 -6.25 -9.45 9.18
C ALA A 52 -5.44 -8.62 10.19
N ARG A 53 -5.94 -7.43 10.55
CA ARG A 53 -5.39 -6.50 11.53
C ARG A 53 -6.25 -6.50 12.80
N PRO A 54 -5.67 -6.32 14.00
CA PRO A 54 -6.47 -6.08 15.20
C PRO A 54 -7.33 -4.84 15.01
N LEU A 55 -8.58 -4.93 15.46
CA LEU A 55 -9.50 -3.80 15.54
C LEU A 55 -9.33 -3.16 16.92
N ASP A 56 -8.92 -1.89 16.96
CA ASP A 56 -8.84 -1.13 18.21
C ASP A 56 -10.24 -0.75 18.71
N ASP A 57 -10.36 -0.41 20.00
CA ASP A 57 -11.66 -0.15 20.62
C ASP A 57 -12.39 1.07 20.01
N LEU A 58 -11.65 2.11 19.58
CA LEU A 58 -12.25 3.27 18.92
C LEU A 58 -12.83 2.87 17.55
N THR A 59 -12.05 2.18 16.73
CA THR A 59 -12.55 1.74 15.41
C THR A 59 -13.68 0.73 15.56
N LEU A 60 -13.65 -0.13 16.58
CA LEU A 60 -14.75 -1.04 16.91
C LEU A 60 -16.05 -0.30 17.18
N GLN A 61 -16.02 0.73 18.03
CA GLN A 61 -17.23 1.53 18.32
C GLN A 61 -17.76 2.23 17.07
N LEU A 62 -16.89 2.89 16.30
CA LEU A 62 -17.30 3.58 15.08
C LEU A 62 -17.87 2.64 14.02
N LEU A 63 -17.36 1.41 13.98
CA LEU A 63 -17.84 0.36 13.11
C LEU A 63 -19.22 -0.13 13.52
N LEU A 64 -19.46 -0.36 14.82
CA LEU A 64 -20.77 -0.73 15.35
C LEU A 64 -21.81 0.38 15.07
N ASP A 65 -21.47 1.64 15.35
CA ASP A 65 -22.32 2.80 15.05
C ASP A 65 -22.70 2.85 13.55
N TRP A 66 -21.74 2.56 12.67
CA TRP A 66 -21.98 2.51 11.24
C TRP A 66 -22.89 1.34 10.85
N LEU A 67 -22.67 0.14 11.40
CA LEU A 67 -23.47 -1.04 11.10
C LEU A 67 -24.92 -0.87 11.56
N ASP A 68 -25.13 -0.27 12.73
CA ASP A 68 -26.47 0.05 13.24
C ASP A 68 -27.18 1.09 12.36
N HIS A 69 -26.46 2.14 11.96
CA HIS A 69 -26.97 3.13 11.02
C HIS A 69 -27.35 2.49 9.67
N ARG A 70 -26.45 1.66 9.12
CA ARG A 70 -26.64 0.96 7.85
C ARG A 70 -27.86 0.04 7.90
N ARG A 71 -28.00 -0.77 8.96
CA ARG A 71 -29.13 -1.69 9.16
C ARG A 71 -30.45 -0.93 9.31
N SER A 72 -30.44 0.19 10.03
CA SER A 72 -31.64 1.02 10.22
C SER A 72 -32.07 1.73 8.94
N ARG A 73 -31.12 2.17 8.11
CA ARG A 73 -31.41 2.92 6.87
C ARG A 73 -31.77 2.02 5.70
N TRP A 74 -31.15 0.84 5.61
CA TRP A 74 -31.37 -0.10 4.52
C TRP A 74 -31.49 -1.54 5.05
N PRO A 75 -32.61 -1.88 5.72
CA PRO A 75 -32.79 -3.19 6.34
C PRO A 75 -32.83 -4.35 5.33
N ALA A 76 -33.19 -4.07 4.08
CA ALA A 76 -33.33 -5.06 3.00
C ALA A 76 -32.21 -4.98 1.94
N THR A 77 -31.08 -4.33 2.24
CA THR A 77 -29.97 -4.25 1.27
C THR A 77 -29.27 -5.60 1.10
N GLU A 78 -29.12 -6.03 -0.15
CA GLU A 78 -28.31 -7.20 -0.51
C GLU A 78 -26.84 -6.83 -0.79
N ASN A 79 -26.49 -5.54 -0.68
CA ASN A 79 -25.12 -5.10 -0.92
C ASN A 79 -24.21 -5.64 0.18
N LEU A 80 -23.12 -6.32 -0.17
CA LEU A 80 -22.18 -6.90 0.78
C LEU A 80 -21.05 -5.95 1.18
N HIS A 81 -20.90 -4.82 0.48
CA HIS A 81 -19.89 -3.84 0.85
C HIS A 81 -20.20 -3.25 2.22
N LEU A 82 -19.14 -3.11 3.02
CA LEU A 82 -19.19 -2.54 4.35
C LEU A 82 -19.76 -1.13 4.29
N LEU A 83 -19.20 -0.29 3.42
CA LEU A 83 -19.59 1.10 3.23
C LEU A 83 -20.45 1.26 1.98
N ILE A 84 -21.70 1.66 2.19
CA ILE A 84 -22.70 1.90 1.14
C ILE A 84 -23.33 3.28 1.32
N ASN A 85 -23.87 3.83 0.24
CA ASN A 85 -24.65 5.07 0.25
C ASN A 85 -26.02 4.85 -0.40
N ASN A 86 -26.87 5.89 -0.43
CA ASN A 86 -28.21 5.78 -1.02
C ASN A 86 -28.20 5.22 -2.46
N GLN A 87 -27.18 5.50 -3.26
CA GLN A 87 -27.09 5.03 -4.64
C GLN A 87 -26.64 3.57 -4.71
N ALA A 88 -25.71 3.16 -3.86
CA ALA A 88 -25.17 1.81 -3.82
C ALA A 88 -26.09 0.81 -3.11
N ALA A 89 -26.94 1.27 -2.19
CA ALA A 89 -27.75 0.42 -1.32
C ALA A 89 -28.71 -0.53 -2.05
N ASN A 90 -29.23 -0.13 -3.22
CA ASN A 90 -30.14 -0.95 -4.04
C ASN A 90 -29.40 -1.68 -5.17
N THR A 91 -28.08 -1.81 -5.06
CA THR A 91 -27.22 -2.44 -6.04
C THR A 91 -26.22 -3.35 -5.33
N THR A 92 -25.50 -4.17 -6.07
CA THR A 92 -24.34 -4.92 -5.57
C THR A 92 -23.02 -4.17 -5.78
N SER A 93 -23.07 -2.93 -6.27
CA SER A 93 -21.90 -2.13 -6.58
C SER A 93 -21.31 -1.46 -5.34
N ARG A 94 -20.00 -1.19 -5.40
CA ARG A 94 -19.26 -0.42 -4.40
C ARG A 94 -19.72 1.03 -4.35
N ALA A 95 -19.62 1.65 -3.18
CA ALA A 95 -19.69 3.11 -3.10
C ALA A 95 -18.56 3.75 -3.93
N SER A 96 -18.84 4.91 -4.53
CA SER A 96 -17.86 5.58 -5.40
C SER A 96 -16.62 6.04 -4.63
N ASN A 97 -15.45 6.01 -5.28
CA ASN A 97 -14.21 6.54 -4.70
C ASN A 97 -14.36 8.00 -4.23
N ARG A 98 -15.16 8.81 -4.96
CA ARG A 98 -15.45 10.21 -4.60
C ARG A 98 -16.24 10.32 -3.29
N TRP A 99 -17.18 9.41 -3.04
CA TRP A 99 -17.93 9.37 -1.79
C TRP A 99 -16.99 9.03 -0.63
N ILE A 100 -16.17 7.99 -0.79
CA ILE A 100 -15.21 7.56 0.25
C ILE A 100 -14.08 8.57 0.49
N SER A 101 -13.59 9.28 -0.53
CA SER A 101 -12.52 10.27 -0.34
C SER A 101 -13.03 11.61 0.23
N ALA A 102 -14.34 11.86 0.21
CA ALA A 102 -14.90 13.13 0.65
C ALA A 102 -14.53 13.52 2.10
N PRO A 103 -14.56 12.62 3.11
CA PRO A 103 -14.14 12.90 4.49
C PRO A 103 -12.67 13.25 4.63
N MET A 104 -11.84 12.76 3.71
CA MET A 104 -10.38 12.93 3.76
C MET A 104 -9.93 14.26 3.15
N ARG A 105 -10.81 14.98 2.45
CA ARG A 105 -10.48 16.26 1.83
C ARG A 105 -10.14 17.28 2.91
N GLY A 106 -8.98 17.92 2.78
CA GLY A 106 -8.44 18.85 3.78
C GLY A 106 -7.70 18.19 4.94
N GLN A 107 -7.71 16.85 5.03
CA GLN A 107 -7.01 16.06 6.06
C GLN A 107 -5.72 15.40 5.55
N GLY A 108 -5.33 15.67 4.30
CA GLY A 108 -4.25 14.97 3.59
C GLY A 108 -2.95 14.87 4.38
N ALA A 109 -2.43 15.99 4.88
CA ALA A 109 -1.17 16.01 5.64
C ALA A 109 -1.25 15.21 6.96
N SER A 110 -2.40 15.22 7.64
CA SER A 110 -2.59 14.46 8.88
C SER A 110 -2.69 12.96 8.58
N LEU A 111 -3.44 12.60 7.54
CA LEU A 111 -3.64 11.21 7.16
C LEU A 111 -2.36 10.58 6.61
N GLU A 112 -1.62 11.30 5.76
CA GLU A 112 -0.30 10.87 5.28
C GLU A 112 0.65 10.66 6.45
N ARG A 113 0.71 11.59 7.41
CA ARG A 113 1.56 11.43 8.60
C ARG A 113 1.23 10.18 9.41
N LEU A 114 -0.05 9.85 9.57
CA LEU A 114 -0.49 8.65 10.30
C LEU A 114 -0.22 7.36 9.51
N LEU A 115 -0.49 7.37 8.21
CA LEU A 115 -0.13 6.29 7.29
C LEU A 115 1.36 5.98 7.40
N PHE A 116 2.22 7.01 7.38
CA PHE A 116 3.66 6.82 7.51
C PHE A 116 4.10 6.35 8.90
N GLY A 117 3.49 6.87 9.96
CA GLY A 117 3.78 6.42 11.32
C GLY A 117 3.50 4.93 11.48
N TRP A 118 2.35 4.48 10.97
CA TRP A 118 2.01 3.05 10.97
C TRP A 118 2.97 2.23 10.09
N GLN A 119 3.27 2.69 8.87
CA GLN A 119 4.23 2.00 7.99
C GLN A 119 5.60 1.85 8.65
N LEU A 120 6.08 2.89 9.34
CA LEU A 120 7.34 2.85 10.06
C LEU A 120 7.29 1.83 11.20
N GLU A 121 6.29 1.88 12.07
CA GLU A 121 6.17 0.93 13.18
C GLU A 121 6.08 -0.51 12.69
N GLU A 122 5.35 -0.75 11.59
CA GLU A 122 5.23 -2.07 10.95
C GLU A 122 6.58 -2.58 10.40
N VAL A 123 7.31 -1.74 9.67
CA VAL A 123 8.66 -2.05 9.15
C VAL A 123 9.63 -2.32 10.28
N MET A 124 9.56 -1.53 11.36
CA MET A 124 10.45 -1.69 12.51
C MET A 124 10.13 -2.96 13.32
N ALA A 125 8.86 -3.37 13.38
CA ALA A 125 8.44 -4.57 14.09
C ALA A 125 8.76 -5.86 13.32
N LYS A 126 8.64 -5.85 11.99
CA LYS A 126 8.78 -7.06 11.14
C LYS A 126 10.14 -7.17 10.44
N GLY A 127 10.84 -6.06 10.31
CA GLY A 127 12.10 -5.97 9.60
C GLY A 127 11.96 -5.57 8.12
N PRO A 128 13.07 -5.19 7.49
CA PRO A 128 13.09 -4.56 6.17
C PRO A 128 13.15 -5.59 5.03
N ASP A 129 12.08 -6.38 4.85
CA ASP A 129 11.92 -7.32 3.73
C ASP A 129 11.13 -6.69 2.58
N PRO A 130 11.73 -6.46 1.39
CA PRO A 130 11.05 -5.88 0.23
C PRO A 130 9.76 -6.62 -0.17
N LEU A 131 9.73 -7.95 -0.10
CA LEU A 131 8.55 -8.70 -0.52
C LEU A 131 7.39 -8.46 0.44
N TYR A 132 7.69 -8.49 1.73
CA TYR A 132 6.75 -8.11 2.79
C TYR A 132 6.21 -6.69 2.59
N LEU A 133 7.08 -5.70 2.32
CA LEU A 133 6.66 -4.31 2.15
C LEU A 133 5.82 -4.10 0.89
N ALA A 134 6.13 -4.80 -0.20
CA ALA A 134 5.33 -4.78 -1.42
C ALA A 134 3.90 -5.26 -1.15
N GLU A 135 3.77 -6.39 -0.45
CA GLU A 135 2.49 -7.00 -0.14
C GLU A 135 1.68 -6.18 0.88
N VAL A 136 2.32 -5.70 1.94
CA VAL A 136 1.64 -5.01 3.06
C VAL A 136 1.22 -3.59 2.70
N PHE A 137 2.03 -2.88 1.92
CA PHE A 137 1.76 -1.48 1.57
C PHE A 137 1.23 -1.29 0.15
N GLY A 138 1.18 -2.35 -0.66
CA GLY A 138 0.81 -2.31 -2.07
C GLY A 138 1.83 -1.51 -2.90
N PHE A 139 3.11 -1.64 -2.59
CA PHE A 139 4.18 -0.98 -3.33
C PHE A 139 4.55 -1.77 -4.58
N GLY A 140 4.96 -1.06 -5.63
CA GLY A 140 5.67 -1.68 -6.74
C GLY A 140 7.04 -2.18 -6.29
N GLU A 141 7.56 -3.21 -6.96
CA GLU A 141 8.82 -3.90 -6.61
C GLU A 141 9.98 -2.94 -6.30
N LYS A 142 10.23 -1.96 -7.19
CA LYS A 142 11.29 -0.96 -7.03
C LYS A 142 11.11 -0.10 -5.77
N THR A 143 9.88 0.30 -5.47
CA THR A 143 9.56 1.10 -4.28
C THR A 143 9.76 0.29 -3.01
N ALA A 144 9.40 -0.99 -3.04
CA ALA A 144 9.55 -1.89 -1.91
C ALA A 144 11.04 -2.18 -1.59
N MET A 145 11.87 -2.41 -2.62
CA MET A 145 13.32 -2.57 -2.46
C MET A 145 13.97 -1.34 -1.84
N HIS A 146 13.68 -0.15 -2.38
CA HIS A 146 14.25 1.09 -1.87
C HIS A 146 13.84 1.39 -0.42
N CYS A 147 12.58 1.07 -0.07
CA CYS A 147 12.07 1.21 1.29
C CYS A 147 12.81 0.26 2.26
N ALA A 148 13.03 -0.99 1.84
CA ALA A 148 13.77 -1.97 2.63
C ALA A 148 15.24 -1.55 2.84
N ASP A 149 15.93 -1.06 1.81
CA ASP A 149 17.31 -0.56 1.92
C ASP A 149 17.41 0.60 2.93
N SER A 150 16.46 1.54 2.85
CA SER A 150 16.38 2.67 3.77
C SER A 150 16.15 2.20 5.21
N ALA A 151 15.25 1.23 5.41
CA ALA A 151 14.96 0.66 6.71
C ALA A 151 16.16 -0.13 7.29
N ARG A 152 16.92 -0.86 6.47
CA ARG A 152 18.19 -1.48 6.90
C ARG A 152 19.21 -0.44 7.36
N ALA A 153 19.36 0.65 6.62
CA ALA A 153 20.26 1.74 6.98
C ALA A 153 19.89 2.36 8.34
N LEU A 154 18.60 2.53 8.61
CA LEU A 154 18.10 3.06 9.88
C LEU A 154 18.31 2.11 11.06
N LEU A 155 18.11 0.80 10.85
CA LEU A 155 18.38 -0.22 11.86
C LEU A 155 19.88 -0.33 12.17
N GLY A 156 20.74 -0.19 11.15
CA GLY A 156 22.20 -0.18 11.30
C GLY A 156 22.78 1.09 11.94
N ALA A 157 22.13 2.25 11.79
CA ALA A 157 22.60 3.53 12.33
C ALA A 157 22.47 3.66 13.87
N GLY A 158 21.85 2.68 14.53
CA GLY A 158 21.67 2.62 15.99
C GLY A 158 20.64 3.62 16.51
N ARG A 159 19.96 3.23 17.60
CA ARG A 159 18.92 3.95 18.39
C ARG A 159 19.35 5.33 18.96
N ARG A 160 20.07 6.17 18.20
CA ARG A 160 20.30 7.58 18.55
C ARG A 160 19.02 8.35 18.25
N THR A 161 18.60 9.12 19.24
CA THR A 161 17.25 9.62 19.53
C THR A 161 16.66 10.65 18.55
N ASN A 162 17.10 10.66 17.28
CA ASN A 162 16.52 11.49 16.22
C ASN A 162 16.23 10.74 14.89
N ALA A 163 16.39 9.42 14.83
CA ALA A 163 16.21 8.63 13.60
C ALA A 163 14.75 8.52 13.10
N ARG A 164 13.75 8.72 13.98
CA ARG A 164 12.31 8.59 13.64
C ARG A 164 11.81 9.65 12.65
N ALA A 165 12.38 10.86 12.67
CA ALA A 165 11.97 11.95 11.78
C ALA A 165 12.61 11.86 10.39
N SER A 166 13.86 11.37 10.30
CA SER A 166 14.61 11.28 9.04
C SER A 166 14.22 10.07 8.17
N ALA A 167 13.79 8.97 8.80
CA ALA A 167 13.40 7.73 8.13
C ALA A 167 12.25 7.89 7.13
N VAL A 168 11.18 8.52 7.60
CA VAL A 168 9.96 8.72 6.81
C VAL A 168 10.13 9.88 5.85
N ALA A 169 10.87 10.94 6.21
CA ALA A 169 11.16 12.05 5.29
C ALA A 169 11.94 11.58 4.04
N PHE A 170 12.81 10.58 4.18
CA PHE A 170 13.53 9.98 3.06
C PHE A 170 12.64 9.03 2.21
N CYS A 171 11.85 8.18 2.86
CA CYS A 171 10.85 7.33 2.17
C CYS A 171 9.77 8.17 1.46
N HIS A 172 9.43 9.32 2.03
CA HIS A 172 8.54 10.35 1.47
C HIS A 172 9.17 10.98 0.22
N SER A 173 10.47 11.33 0.22
CA SER A 173 11.15 11.85 -0.97
C SER A 173 11.16 10.82 -2.12
N ALA A 174 11.43 9.54 -1.81
CA ALA A 174 11.42 8.49 -2.83
C ALA A 174 10.01 8.18 -3.37
N CYS A 175 8.98 8.18 -2.50
CA CYS A 175 7.60 7.93 -2.90
C CYS A 175 6.99 9.13 -3.66
N HIS A 176 7.32 10.36 -3.28
CA HIS A 176 6.84 11.58 -3.93
C HIS A 176 7.50 11.84 -5.30
N VAL A 177 8.72 11.32 -5.53
CA VAL A 177 9.38 11.32 -6.84
C VAL A 177 8.69 10.35 -7.82
N CYS A 178 8.27 9.17 -7.37
CA CYS A 178 7.55 8.20 -8.21
C CYS A 178 6.09 8.58 -8.52
N THR A 179 5.39 9.27 -7.62
CA THR A 179 4.00 9.72 -7.90
C THR A 179 3.95 10.95 -8.83
N LYS A 180 5.04 11.71 -8.93
CA LYS A 180 5.19 12.82 -9.89
C LYS A 180 5.62 12.37 -11.28
N SER A 181 6.24 11.19 -11.44
CA SER A 181 6.48 10.58 -12.75
C SER A 181 5.19 9.97 -13.30
N LYS A 182 4.26 10.83 -13.71
CA LYS A 182 3.00 10.48 -14.36
C LYS A 182 3.27 10.04 -15.80
N THR A 183 3.92 8.89 -15.95
CA THR A 183 3.92 8.09 -17.17
C THR A 183 3.51 6.69 -16.75
N ALA A 184 2.28 6.31 -17.09
CA ALA A 184 1.70 5.02 -16.72
C ALA A 184 2.62 3.87 -17.17
N PRO A 185 2.83 2.81 -16.37
CA PRO A 185 3.19 1.53 -16.93
C PRO A 185 1.92 0.75 -17.26
N ALA A 186 1.78 0.44 -18.54
CA ALA A 186 0.99 -0.67 -19.06
C ALA A 186 1.40 -2.00 -18.36
N PRO A 187 0.58 -3.06 -18.42
CA PRO A 187 0.72 -4.22 -17.55
C PRO A 187 1.97 -5.02 -17.95
N CYS A 188 2.94 -5.14 -17.05
CA CYS A 188 4.03 -6.09 -17.19
C CYS A 188 3.53 -7.49 -16.80
N LEU A 189 2.85 -8.15 -17.74
CA LEU A 189 2.79 -9.60 -17.81
C LEU A 189 4.02 -10.07 -18.62
N ALA A 190 4.77 -11.04 -18.06
CA ALA A 190 5.71 -11.98 -18.69
C ALA A 190 6.59 -11.45 -19.86
N THR A 191 7.92 -11.52 -19.77
CA THR A 191 8.62 -12.76 -20.15
C THR A 191 9.87 -13.01 -19.31
N ASN A 192 9.95 -14.25 -18.83
CA ASN A 192 11.15 -14.88 -18.33
C ASN A 192 11.97 -15.31 -19.57
N ASP A 193 13.16 -14.76 -19.79
CA ASP A 193 14.16 -15.34 -20.68
C ASP A 193 15.48 -15.47 -19.91
N HIS A 194 15.71 -16.68 -19.40
CA HIS A 194 17.03 -17.16 -19.03
C HIS A 194 17.81 -17.48 -20.31
N ARG A 195 18.82 -16.70 -20.67
CA ARG A 195 19.96 -17.19 -21.47
C ARG A 195 21.23 -16.34 -21.32
N HIS A 196 22.27 -17.04 -20.83
CA HIS A 196 23.70 -16.79 -21.01
C HIS A 196 24.38 -15.58 -20.33
N GLN A 197 24.82 -15.79 -19.08
CA GLN A 197 26.13 -15.29 -18.65
C GLN A 197 27.20 -16.31 -19.06
N ARG A 198 28.11 -15.92 -19.96
CA ARG A 198 29.35 -16.65 -20.25
C ARG A 198 30.49 -15.84 -19.62
N VAL A 199 31.12 -16.41 -18.60
CA VAL A 199 32.31 -15.87 -17.92
C VAL A 199 33.54 -16.09 -18.82
N PRO A 200 34.45 -15.12 -19.01
CA PRO A 200 35.80 -15.39 -19.52
C PRO A 200 36.81 -15.48 -18.37
N GLY A 201 37.45 -16.66 -18.25
CA GLY A 201 38.67 -16.89 -17.46
C GLY A 201 39.96 -16.65 -18.30
N PRO A 202 41.15 -16.71 -17.69
CA PRO A 202 42.29 -15.85 -18.03
C PRO A 202 43.20 -16.34 -19.16
N LEU A 203 43.94 -15.36 -19.71
CA LEU A 203 44.94 -15.44 -20.77
C LEU A 203 46.13 -16.34 -20.40
N HIS A 204 46.50 -17.25 -21.29
CA HIS A 204 47.77 -17.97 -21.28
C HIS A 204 48.59 -17.56 -22.52
N GLU A 205 49.79 -17.03 -22.31
CA GLU A 205 50.79 -16.76 -23.35
C GLU A 205 51.30 -18.07 -23.98
N PRO A 206 51.67 -18.08 -25.27
CA PRO A 206 52.55 -19.08 -25.82
C PRO A 206 53.92 -18.50 -26.19
N SER A 207 54.96 -19.05 -25.56
CA SER A 207 56.35 -18.98 -26.06
C SER A 207 56.54 -19.99 -27.19
N HIS A 208 57.08 -19.58 -28.35
CA HIS A 208 57.92 -20.44 -29.22
C HIS A 208 58.82 -19.59 -30.13
N GLY A 209 60.08 -20.01 -30.23
CA GLY A 209 61.24 -19.24 -30.71
C GLY A 209 61.49 -19.17 -32.23
N PRO A 210 62.69 -18.72 -32.64
CA PRO A 210 62.96 -18.15 -33.97
C PRO A 210 63.66 -19.12 -34.94
N GLY A 211 63.52 -18.90 -36.26
CA GLY A 211 64.26 -19.67 -37.26
C GLY A 211 64.06 -19.27 -38.73
N ILE A 212 64.80 -18.23 -39.15
CA ILE A 212 65.57 -18.02 -40.42
C ILE A 212 64.89 -18.23 -41.81
N PRO A 213 65.14 -17.31 -42.78
CA PRO A 213 64.49 -17.28 -44.11
C PRO A 213 65.25 -18.05 -45.20
N HIS A 214 64.54 -18.49 -46.24
CA HIS A 214 65.12 -18.87 -47.53
C HIS A 214 64.89 -17.78 -48.58
N ARG A 215 65.99 -17.39 -49.23
CA ARG A 215 66.07 -16.61 -50.46
C ARG A 215 66.46 -17.54 -51.60
N THR A 216 65.74 -17.50 -52.71
CA THR A 216 66.34 -17.37 -54.05
C THR A 216 65.31 -16.72 -54.96
#